data_AF-A0AA35SEC7-F1
#
_entry.id   AF-A0AA35SEC7-F1
#
_cell.length_a   1.000
_cell.length_b   1.000
_cell.length_c   1.000
_cell.angle_alpha   90.00
_cell.angle_beta   90.00
_cell.angle_gamma   90.00
#
_symmetry.space_group_name_H-M   'P 1'
#
loop_
_entity.id
_entity.type
_entity.pdbx_description
1 polymer ?
#
loop_
_entity_poly.entity_id
_entity_poly.type
_entity_poly.pdbx_seq_one_letter_code
_entity_poly.pdbx_strand_id
1 'polypeptide(L)' 'MPSSLARLLIRRTRVNPALNRVPRLDDNRGNLMAGAKAEICDLTPRDIQICERVGAELAVRGVAFAGLDIIGDYLTEGA' A
#
# COMPACT_ATOMS: atom_id res chain seq x y z
N MET A 1 -1.61 -6.58 17.37
CA MET A 1 -2.52 -6.68 16.21
C MET A 1 -1.63 -6.66 14.98
N PRO A 2 -1.68 -7.63 14.05
CA PRO A 2 -0.71 -7.62 12.97
C PRO A 2 -1.05 -6.46 12.05
N SER A 3 -0.23 -5.42 12.11
CA SER A 3 -0.26 -4.26 11.22
C SER A 3 0.18 -4.72 9.84
N SER A 4 -0.76 -5.28 9.07
CA SER A 4 -0.57 -5.57 7.65
C SER A 4 -0.30 -4.25 6.94
N LEU A 5 0.92 -4.09 6.42
CA LEU A 5 1.36 -2.94 5.63
C LEU A 5 1.14 -3.28 4.16
N ALA A 6 0.01 -2.86 3.59
CA ALA A 6 -0.28 -3.07 2.18
C ALA A 6 0.39 -1.97 1.35
N ARG A 7 1.22 -2.37 0.38
CA ARG A 7 1.82 -1.44 -0.60
C ARG A 7 1.16 -1.63 -1.95
N LEU A 8 0.59 -0.55 -2.48
CA LEU A 8 -0.17 -0.58 -3.72
C LEU A 8 0.41 0.35 -4.78
N LEU A 9 0.53 -0.14 -6.01
CA LEU A 9 0.96 0.63 -7.18
C LEU A 9 -0.25 1.12 -7.99
N ILE A 10 -0.41 2.45 -8.07
CA ILE A 10 -1.44 3.09 -8.90
C ILE A 10 -0.82 3.50 -10.24
N ARG A 11 -1.46 3.10 -11.36
CA ARG A 11 -1.13 3.61 -12.71
C ARG A 11 -2.28 4.43 -13.27
N ARG A 12 -2.13 5.76 -13.27
CA ARG A 12 -3.12 6.77 -13.70
C ARG A 12 -4.47 6.72 -12.98
N THR A 13 -5.20 5.61 -13.05
CA THR A 13 -6.45 5.34 -12.31
C THR A 13 -6.72 3.85 -12.07
N ARG A 14 -5.87 2.95 -12.60
CA ARG A 14 -6.03 1.50 -12.39
C ARG A 14 -5.26 1.03 -11.16
N VAL A 15 -5.95 0.21 -10.39
CA VAL A 15 -5.45 -0.40 -9.17
C VAL A 15 -5.10 -1.87 -9.46
N ASN A 16 -3.88 -2.29 -9.10
CA ASN A 16 -3.38 -3.67 -9.24
C ASN A 16 -3.55 -4.45 -7.93
N PRO A 17 -3.43 -5.79 -7.90
CA PRO A 17 -3.35 -6.53 -6.63
C PRO A 17 -2.28 -5.93 -5.70
N ALA A 18 -2.58 -5.92 -4.40
CA ALA A 18 -1.74 -5.30 -3.39
C ALA A 18 -0.66 -6.26 -2.89
N LEU A 19 0.42 -5.68 -2.36
CA LEU A 19 1.47 -6.40 -1.67
C LEU A 19 1.33 -6.20 -0.16
N ASN A 20 0.85 -7.21 0.55
CA ASN A 20 0.90 -7.21 2.01
C ASN A 20 2.34 -7.48 2.47
N ARG A 21 2.88 -6.58 3.29
CA ARG A 21 4.20 -6.70 3.91
C ARG A 21 4.01 -7.12 5.36
N VAL A 22 4.33 -8.36 5.66
CA VAL A 22 4.21 -8.93 7.00
C VAL A 22 5.55 -8.74 7.72
N PRO A 23 5.62 -7.92 8.79
CA PRO A 23 6.83 -7.76 9.57
C PRO A 23 7.27 -9.09 10.20
N ARG A 24 8.54 -9.17 10.58
CA ARG A 24 9.03 -10.33 11.32
C ARG A 24 8.56 -10.24 12.78
N LEU A 25 8.58 -11.36 13.49
CA LEU A 25 8.19 -11.38 14.90
C LEU A 25 9.14 -10.54 15.78
N ASP A 26 10.40 -10.40 15.36
CA ASP A 26 11.49 -9.70 16.02
C ASP A 26 11.71 -8.26 15.53
N ASP A 27 10.98 -7.82 14.49
CA ASP A 27 11.10 -6.47 13.92
C ASP A 27 9.73 -5.97 13.44
N ASN A 28 9.25 -4.88 14.04
CA ASN A 28 7.96 -4.28 13.72
C ASN A 28 7.94 -3.53 12.38
N ARG A 29 9.11 -3.35 11.73
CA ARG A 29 9.20 -2.69 10.44
C ARG A 29 8.70 -3.62 9.35
N GLY A 30 7.63 -3.24 8.64
CA GLY A 30 7.16 -3.97 7.46
C GLY A 30 7.98 -3.72 6.19
N ASN A 31 9.25 -3.33 6.31
CA ASN A 31 10.10 -3.06 5.15
C ASN A 31 10.71 -4.35 4.62
N LEU A 32 10.62 -4.57 3.30
CA LEU A 32 11.18 -5.76 2.65
C LEU A 32 12.70 -5.86 2.86
N MET A 33 13.39 -4.71 2.89
CA MET A 33 14.82 -4.64 3.19
C MET A 33 15.15 -5.09 4.62
N ALA A 34 14.25 -4.89 5.57
CA ALA A 34 14.37 -5.37 6.94
C ALA A 34 13.95 -6.85 7.10
N GLY A 35 13.62 -7.54 6.00
CA GLY A 35 13.25 -8.95 6.01
C GLY A 35 11.76 -9.23 6.20
N ALA A 36 10.90 -8.23 6.01
CA ALA A 36 9.46 -8.45 5.96
C ALA A 36 9.09 -9.38 4.78
N LYS A 37 8.08 -10.23 4.98
CA LYS A 37 7.59 -11.14 3.94
C LYS A 37 6.60 -10.42 3.03
N ALA A 38 6.75 -10.64 1.72
CA ALA A 38 5.83 -10.17 0.71
C ALA A 38 4.76 -11.22 0.41
N GLU A 39 3.49 -10.84 0.54
CA GLU A 39 2.35 -11.69 0.21
C GLU A 39 1.41 -10.92 -0.73
N ILE A 40 1.00 -11.54 -1.84
CA ILE A 40 -0.02 -10.95 -2.71
C ILE A 40 -1.36 -11.02 -1.98
N CYS A 41 -2.08 -9.91 -1.92
CA CYS A 41 -3.42 -9.87 -1.35
C CYS A 41 -4.39 -9.10 -2.25
N ASP A 42 -5.66 -9.46 -2.11
CA ASP A 42 -6.75 -8.67 -2.70
C ASP A 42 -6.88 -7.33 -1.98
N LEU A 43 -7.46 -6.37 -2.69
CA LEU A 43 -7.78 -5.07 -2.14
C LEU A 43 -9.11 -5.12 -1.44
N THR A 44 -9.16 -4.53 -0.25
CA THR A 44 -10.43 -4.26 0.40
C THR A 44 -11.17 -3.10 -0.28
N PRO A 45 -12.48 -2.95 -0.09
CA PRO A 45 -13.22 -1.78 -0.55
C PRO A 45 -12.61 -0.46 -0.04
N ARG A 46 -12.02 -0.47 1.16
CA ARG A 46 -11.38 0.70 1.73
C ARG A 46 -10.08 1.06 1.01
N ASP A 47 -9.26 0.07 0.66
CA ASP A 47 -8.05 0.28 -0.12
C ASP A 47 -8.38 0.93 -1.47
N ILE A 48 -9.41 0.41 -2.15
CA ILE A 48 -9.86 0.94 -3.44
C ILE A 48 -10.26 2.42 -3.30
N GLN A 49 -11.07 2.76 -2.29
CA GLN A 49 -11.50 4.16 -2.06
C GLN A 49 -10.31 5.11 -1.83
N ILE A 50 -9.32 4.69 -1.03
CA ILE A 50 -8.11 5.48 -0.80
C ILE A 50 -7.38 5.71 -2.13
N CYS A 51 -7.26 4.66 -2.94
CA CYS A 51 -6.48 4.69 -4.16
C CYS A 51 -7.15 5.46 -5.29
N GLU A 52 -8.48 5.41 -5.39
CA GLU A 52 -9.23 6.26 -6.31
C GLU A 52 -9.05 7.74 -5.97
N ARG A 53 -9.21 8.09 -4.69
CA ARG A 53 -9.07 9.48 -4.22
C ARG A 53 -7.67 10.02 -4.42
N VAL A 54 -6.65 9.29 -3.99
CA VAL A 54 -5.24 9.71 -4.10
C VAL A 54 -4.76 9.65 -5.54
N GLY A 55 -5.13 8.59 -6.28
CA GLY A 55 -4.77 8.41 -7.68
C GLY A 55 -5.28 9.54 -8.57
N ALA A 56 -6.51 10.02 -8.34
CA ALA A 56 -7.07 11.15 -9.07
C ALA A 56 -6.24 12.44 -8.86
N GLU A 57 -5.86 12.75 -7.62
CA GLU A 57 -5.03 13.92 -7.30
C GLU A 57 -3.62 13.80 -7.91
N LEU A 58 -3.00 12.62 -7.82
CA LEU A 58 -1.70 12.34 -8.41
C LEU A 58 -1.72 12.46 -9.94
N ALA A 59 -2.80 12.03 -10.58
CA ALA A 59 -2.97 12.15 -12.03
C ALA A 59 -3.04 13.63 -12.49
N VAL A 60 -3.75 14.49 -11.75
CA VAL A 60 -3.80 15.94 -12.01
C VAL A 60 -2.39 16.55 -11.93
N ARG A 61 -1.55 16.04 -11.02
CA ARG A 61 -0.17 16.49 -10.83
C ARG A 61 0.83 15.86 -11.81
N GLY A 62 0.37 15.05 -12.77
CA GLY A 62 1.22 14.40 -13.76
C GLY A 62 2.03 13.21 -13.22
N VAL A 63 1.72 12.71 -12.02
CA VAL A 63 2.39 11.54 -11.44
C VAL A 63 1.84 10.28 -12.10
N ALA A 64 2.68 9.60 -12.87
CA ALA A 64 2.29 8.39 -13.60
C ALA A 64 2.16 7.15 -12.70
N PHE A 65 3.00 7.07 -11.66
CA PHE A 65 3.09 5.94 -10.74
C PHE A 65 3.38 6.40 -9.32
N ALA A 66 2.69 5.81 -8.35
CA ALA A 66 2.98 5.98 -6.94
C ALA A 66 2.72 4.68 -6.17
N GLY A 67 3.54 4.44 -5.14
CA GLY A 67 3.29 3.43 -4.13
C GLY A 67 2.56 4.06 -2.95
N LEU A 68 1.41 3.51 -2.56
CA LEU A 68 0.71 3.92 -1.35
C LEU A 68 0.92 2.86 -0.26
N ASP A 69 1.21 3.30 0.96
CA ASP A 69 1.32 2.44 2.14
C ASP A 69 0.05 2.59 2.99
N ILE A 70 -0.70 1.50 3.14
CA ILE A 70 -1.96 1.45 3.90
C ILE A 70 -1.78 0.51 5.09
N ILE A 71 -2.20 0.96 6.27
CA ILE A 71 -2.26 0.13 7.49
C ILE A 71 -3.70 0.16 8.00
N GLY A 72 -4.37 -1.00 7.96
CA GLY A 72 -5.80 -1.09 8.23
C GLY A 72 -6.58 -0.20 7.27
N ASP A 73 -7.37 0.74 7.79
CA ASP A 73 -8.24 1.62 6.98
C ASP A 73 -7.60 2.99 6.64
N TYR A 74 -6.32 3.17 6.94
CA TYR A 74 -5.64 4.45 6.91
C TYR A 74 -4.47 4.47 5.93
N LEU A 75 -4.44 5.52 5.11
CA LEU A 75 -3.25 5.87 4.33
C LEU A 75 -2.18 6.40 5.28
N THR A 76 -0.98 5.86 5.17
CA THR A 76 0.18 6.25 5.96
C THR A 76 1.32 6.64 5.01
N GLU A 77 2.16 7.58 5.44
CA GLU A 77 3.45 7.81 4.80
C GLU A 77 4.47 6.82 5.36
N GLY A 78 5.35 6.33 4.50
CA GLY A 78 6.08 5.07 4.66
C GLY A 78 6.80 4.84 5.99
N ALA A 79 6.88 3.56 6.34
CA ALA A 79 7.96 3.01 7.16
C ALA A 79 9.26 2.90 6.36
#